data_AF-A0A7J8Y0I5-F1
#
_entry.id   AF-A0A7J8Y0I5-F1
#
_cell.length_a   1.000
_cell.length_b   1.000
_cell.length_c   1.000
_cell.angle_alpha   90.00
_cell.angle_beta   90.00
_cell.angle_gamma   90.00
#
_symmetry.space_group_name_H-M   'P 1'
#
loop_
_entity.id
_entity.type
_entity.pdbx_description
1 polymer ?
#
loop_
_entity_poly.entity_id
_entity_poly.type
_entity_poly.pdbx_seq_one_letter_code
_entity_poly.pdbx_strand_id
1 'polypeptide(L)'
;MGQGTVGMEIVRQMQGPLHAIFVPVGGGGLIAGIAAYVKRVSPEVKVIGVEPSDANAMALSLHHGERVMLDKVGGFADGVAVKEVGEETFCLCRELVDGVVLVSRDAICASIKDMFEEKRSILEPAGALALAGAEAYCKYYGLKGKNIVAITSGANMNFDKLRVVTELANVGRKQEAVLATILAEKPGSFKQFCELVGPMNITEFKYRCSSDKAAVVLYRSRASGKKQVCMSYMEFDLIFDPVEEIVVEIMG
;
A
#
# COMPACT_ATOMS: atom_id res chain seq x y z
N MET A 1 -4.81 -15.56 -26.98
CA MET A 1 -4.42 -16.28 -25.75
C MET A 1 -2.90 -16.39 -25.62
N GLY A 2 -2.18 -15.27 -25.47
CA GLY A 2 -0.73 -15.30 -25.20
C GLY A 2 -0.40 -15.36 -23.70
N GLN A 3 -1.18 -14.67 -22.87
CA GLN A 3 -0.89 -14.49 -21.44
C GLN A 3 -1.01 -15.77 -20.59
N GLY A 4 -1.60 -16.84 -21.13
CA GLY A 4 -1.69 -18.14 -20.44
C GLY A 4 -0.35 -18.88 -20.34
N THR A 5 0.67 -18.48 -21.12
CA THR A 5 2.03 -19.05 -20.99
C THR A 5 2.62 -18.78 -19.61
N VAL A 6 2.27 -17.65 -18.98
CA VAL A 6 2.68 -17.33 -17.61
C VAL A 6 2.17 -18.40 -16.62
N GLY A 7 0.92 -18.84 -16.77
CA GLY A 7 0.37 -19.93 -15.96
C GLY A 7 1.12 -21.25 -16.16
N MET A 8 1.51 -21.56 -17.40
CA MET A 8 2.33 -22.72 -17.72
C MET A 8 3.72 -22.66 -17.09
N GLU A 9 4.38 -21.52 -17.15
CA GLU A 9 5.70 -21.32 -16.55
C GLU A 9 5.65 -21.46 -15.04
N ILE A 10 4.66 -20.86 -14.37
CA ILE A 10 4.46 -20.97 -12.92
C ILE A 10 4.34 -22.45 -12.51
N VAL A 11 3.41 -23.18 -13.12
CA VAL A 11 3.18 -24.60 -12.77
C VAL A 11 4.43 -25.44 -13.01
N ARG A 12 5.21 -25.15 -14.07
CA ARG A 12 6.47 -25.86 -14.37
C ARG A 12 7.60 -25.53 -13.39
N GLN A 13 7.67 -24.28 -12.90
CA GLN A 13 8.74 -23.82 -12.02
C GLN A 13 8.49 -24.15 -10.54
N MET A 14 7.25 -24.39 -10.16
CA MET A 14 6.88 -24.71 -8.78
C MET A 14 7.37 -26.10 -8.35
N GLN A 15 8.13 -26.13 -7.25
CA GLN A 15 8.56 -27.37 -6.59
C GLN A 15 7.67 -27.61 -5.36
N GLY A 16 6.50 -28.21 -5.58
CA GLY A 16 5.56 -28.57 -4.50
C GLY A 16 4.16 -27.95 -4.65
N PRO A 17 3.27 -28.22 -3.69
CA PRO A 17 1.87 -27.79 -3.78
C PRO A 17 1.76 -26.27 -3.73
N LEU A 18 1.01 -25.70 -4.68
CA LEU A 18 0.74 -24.27 -4.77
C LEU A 18 -0.64 -23.97 -4.18
N HIS A 19 -0.73 -22.98 -3.29
CA HIS A 19 -1.99 -22.60 -2.64
C HIS A 19 -2.78 -21.61 -3.49
N ALA A 20 -2.13 -20.53 -3.92
CA ALA A 20 -2.79 -19.45 -4.65
C ALA A 20 -1.82 -18.69 -5.56
N ILE A 21 -2.36 -18.15 -6.64
CA ILE A 21 -1.71 -17.22 -7.57
C ILE A 21 -2.48 -15.91 -7.53
N PHE A 22 -1.79 -14.82 -7.18
CA PHE A 22 -2.31 -13.46 -7.15
C PHE A 22 -1.92 -12.74 -8.45
N VAL A 23 -2.91 -12.21 -9.15
CA VAL A 23 -2.72 -11.61 -10.47
C VAL A 23 -3.28 -10.18 -10.48
N PRO A 24 -2.53 -9.16 -10.92
CA PRO A 24 -3.07 -7.82 -11.05
C PRO A 24 -4.13 -7.78 -12.15
N VAL A 25 -5.23 -7.07 -11.92
CA VAL A 25 -6.36 -7.02 -12.84
C VAL A 25 -6.62 -5.59 -13.30
N GLY A 26 -6.47 -5.36 -14.61
CA GLY A 26 -7.06 -4.22 -15.32
C GLY A 26 -8.19 -4.72 -16.21
N GLY A 27 -7.94 -4.88 -17.51
CA GLY A 27 -8.93 -5.45 -18.45
C GLY A 27 -9.19 -6.96 -18.30
N GLY A 28 -8.46 -7.66 -17.42
CA GLY A 28 -8.66 -9.09 -17.14
C GLY A 28 -7.88 -10.07 -18.02
N GLY A 29 -7.13 -9.62 -19.03
CA GLY A 29 -6.47 -10.50 -20.00
C GLY A 29 -5.44 -11.46 -19.39
N LEU A 30 -4.63 -10.96 -18.44
CA LEU A 30 -3.60 -11.75 -17.77
C LEU A 30 -4.21 -12.82 -16.87
N ILE A 31 -5.11 -12.42 -15.97
CA ILE A 31 -5.77 -13.34 -15.04
C ILE A 31 -6.62 -14.38 -15.77
N ALA A 32 -7.36 -14.00 -16.81
CA ALA A 32 -8.16 -14.94 -17.60
C ALA A 32 -7.26 -15.99 -18.28
N GLY A 33 -6.12 -15.56 -18.85
CA GLY A 33 -5.16 -16.47 -19.47
C GLY A 33 -4.53 -17.44 -18.47
N ILE A 34 -4.09 -16.93 -17.31
CA ILE A 34 -3.52 -17.76 -16.24
C ILE A 34 -4.56 -18.73 -15.70
N ALA A 35 -5.77 -18.26 -15.39
CA ALA A 35 -6.85 -19.08 -14.84
C ALA A 35 -7.25 -20.21 -15.81
N ALA A 36 -7.40 -19.91 -17.10
CA ALA A 36 -7.75 -20.92 -18.11
C ALA A 36 -6.74 -22.07 -18.20
N TYR A 37 -5.45 -21.78 -18.04
CA TYR A 37 -4.42 -22.83 -18.00
C TYR A 37 -4.39 -23.55 -16.65
N VAL A 38 -4.27 -22.79 -15.55
CA VAL A 38 -4.07 -23.33 -14.20
C VAL A 38 -5.25 -24.19 -13.78
N LYS A 39 -6.49 -23.75 -14.02
CA LYS A 39 -7.68 -24.53 -13.66
C LYS A 39 -7.81 -25.84 -14.42
N ARG A 40 -7.16 -25.98 -15.59
CA ARG A 40 -7.14 -27.23 -16.35
C ARG A 40 -6.12 -28.24 -15.81
N VAL A 41 -4.98 -27.76 -15.30
CA VAL A 41 -3.87 -28.64 -14.89
C VAL A 41 -3.77 -28.84 -13.37
N SER A 42 -4.27 -27.88 -12.58
CA SER A 42 -4.24 -27.85 -11.12
C SER A 42 -5.48 -27.10 -10.61
N PRO A 43 -6.69 -27.67 -10.76
CA PRO A 43 -7.97 -27.01 -10.42
C PRO A 43 -8.08 -26.56 -8.96
N GLU A 44 -7.34 -27.19 -8.06
CA GLU A 44 -7.26 -26.88 -6.63
C GLU A 44 -6.49 -25.59 -6.32
N VAL A 45 -5.64 -25.11 -7.24
CA VAL A 45 -4.91 -23.87 -7.06
C VAL A 45 -5.86 -22.70 -7.19
N LYS A 46 -5.86 -21.81 -6.20
CA LYS A 46 -6.66 -20.59 -6.25
C LYS A 46 -6.02 -19.59 -7.21
N VAL A 47 -6.81 -18.98 -8.09
CA VAL A 47 -6.41 -17.84 -8.90
C VAL A 47 -7.21 -16.65 -8.44
N ILE A 48 -6.52 -15.67 -7.85
CA ILE A 48 -7.12 -14.53 -7.16
C ILE A 48 -6.70 -13.25 -7.87
N GLY A 49 -7.69 -12.47 -8.29
CA GLY A 49 -7.45 -11.14 -8.85
C GLY A 49 -7.08 -10.15 -7.76
N VAL A 50 -6.28 -9.14 -8.11
CA VAL A 50 -6.02 -8.00 -7.23
C VAL A 50 -6.28 -6.72 -8.00
N GLU A 51 -7.11 -5.84 -7.43
CA GLU A 51 -7.47 -4.54 -8.01
C GLU A 51 -7.21 -3.41 -6.99
N PRO A 52 -6.88 -2.19 -7.46
CA PRO A 52 -6.94 -1.02 -6.60
C PRO A 52 -8.38 -0.75 -6.16
N SER A 53 -8.55 -0.26 -4.94
CA SER A 53 -9.89 0.07 -4.41
C SER A 53 -10.60 1.16 -5.23
N ASP A 54 -9.84 1.99 -5.96
CA ASP A 54 -10.34 3.07 -6.83
C ASP A 54 -10.31 2.71 -8.33
N ALA A 55 -10.08 1.45 -8.69
CA ALA A 55 -10.14 0.93 -10.05
C ALA A 55 -10.49 -0.58 -10.04
N ASN A 56 -11.68 -0.92 -9.54
CA ASN A 56 -12.12 -2.28 -9.20
C ASN A 56 -13.24 -2.83 -10.13
N ALA A 57 -13.08 -2.62 -11.44
CA ALA A 57 -14.12 -2.94 -12.42
C ALA A 57 -14.43 -4.45 -12.48
N MET A 58 -13.44 -5.33 -12.33
CA MET A 58 -13.65 -6.78 -12.34
C MET A 58 -14.39 -7.24 -11.09
N ALA A 59 -13.99 -6.78 -9.90
CA ALA A 59 -14.65 -7.13 -8.65
C ALA A 59 -16.15 -6.76 -8.68
N LEU A 60 -16.47 -5.54 -9.12
CA LEU A 60 -17.87 -5.12 -9.26
C LEU A 60 -18.61 -5.93 -10.33
N SER A 61 -17.97 -6.17 -11.48
CA SER A 61 -18.62 -6.95 -12.54
C SER A 61 -18.93 -8.38 -12.10
N LEU A 62 -17.99 -9.02 -11.38
CA LEU A 62 -18.20 -10.36 -10.81
C LEU A 62 -19.29 -10.36 -9.75
N HIS A 63 -19.34 -9.32 -8.91
CA HIS A 63 -20.36 -9.18 -7.87
C HIS A 63 -21.77 -9.05 -8.46
N HIS A 64 -21.93 -8.24 -9.52
CA HIS A 64 -23.22 -8.01 -10.18
C HIS A 64 -23.59 -9.09 -11.20
N GLY A 65 -22.63 -9.92 -11.62
CA GLY A 65 -22.83 -10.96 -12.63
C GLY A 65 -22.88 -10.44 -14.07
N GLU A 66 -22.65 -9.14 -14.26
CA GLU A 66 -22.59 -8.44 -15.55
C GLU A 66 -21.47 -7.41 -15.57
N ARG A 67 -21.04 -6.96 -16.76
CA ARG A 67 -19.95 -5.98 -16.88
C ARG A 67 -20.42 -4.61 -16.38
N VAL A 68 -19.68 -4.07 -15.41
CA VAL A 68 -19.92 -2.75 -14.84
C VAL A 68 -18.92 -1.75 -15.40
N MET A 69 -19.40 -0.59 -15.84
CA MET A 69 -18.58 0.56 -16.21
C MET A 69 -18.42 1.51 -15.02
N LEU A 70 -17.19 1.78 -14.63
CA LEU A 70 -16.85 2.75 -13.59
C LEU A 70 -16.97 4.19 -14.10
N ASP A 71 -17.60 5.06 -13.32
CA ASP A 71 -17.66 6.49 -13.62
C ASP A 71 -16.27 7.13 -13.65
N LYS A 72 -15.44 6.77 -12.66
CA LYS A 72 -14.08 7.29 -12.45
C LYS A 72 -13.14 6.15 -12.08
N VAL A 73 -11.88 6.31 -12.46
CA VAL A 73 -10.78 5.39 -12.13
C VAL A 73 -9.60 6.16 -11.58
N GLY A 74 -9.00 5.65 -10.51
CA GLY A 74 -7.76 6.17 -9.96
C GLY A 74 -6.59 5.97 -10.92
N GLY A 75 -5.76 7.00 -11.11
CA GLY A 75 -4.61 6.96 -12.03
C GLY A 75 -3.29 6.52 -11.39
N PHE A 76 -3.29 6.08 -10.12
CA PHE A 76 -2.05 5.73 -9.42
C PHE A 76 -1.40 4.47 -10.01
N ALA A 77 -2.20 3.42 -10.21
CA ALA A 77 -1.82 2.22 -10.93
C ALA A 77 -2.40 2.26 -12.35
N ASP A 78 -1.82 3.13 -13.17
CA ASP A 78 -2.23 3.38 -14.57
C ASP A 78 -2.34 2.12 -15.43
N GLY A 79 -1.42 1.15 -15.28
CA GLY A 79 -1.47 -0.13 -15.99
C GLY A 79 -2.72 -0.99 -15.72
N VAL A 80 -3.47 -0.70 -14.66
CA VAL A 80 -4.73 -1.37 -14.31
C VAL A 80 -5.93 -0.42 -14.22
N ALA A 81 -5.77 0.85 -14.57
CA ALA A 81 -6.82 1.87 -14.50
C ALA A 81 -7.84 1.72 -15.64
N VAL A 82 -8.62 0.64 -15.60
CA VAL A 82 -9.59 0.27 -16.63
C VAL A 82 -11.01 0.52 -16.13
N LYS A 83 -11.80 1.26 -16.92
CA LYS A 83 -13.20 1.61 -16.55
C LYS A 83 -14.16 0.45 -16.68
N GLU A 84 -13.97 -0.42 -17.65
CA GLU A 84 -14.84 -1.54 -17.94
C GLU A 84 -13.98 -2.71 -18.43
N VAL A 85 -14.18 -3.88 -17.83
CA VAL A 85 -13.41 -5.09 -18.17
C VAL A 85 -13.75 -5.59 -19.57
N GLY A 86 -12.84 -6.37 -20.17
CA GLY A 86 -13.10 -7.00 -21.46
C GLY A 86 -14.24 -8.01 -21.39
N GLU A 87 -14.96 -8.19 -22.51
CA GLU A 87 -16.11 -9.09 -22.58
C GLU A 87 -15.73 -10.56 -22.35
N GLU A 88 -14.80 -11.06 -23.16
CA GLU A 88 -14.29 -12.43 -23.07
C GLU A 88 -13.56 -12.69 -21.74
N THR A 89 -12.81 -11.70 -21.24
CA THR A 89 -12.07 -11.83 -20.00
C THR A 89 -13.00 -11.89 -18.80
N PHE A 90 -14.08 -11.11 -18.79
CA PHE A 90 -15.13 -11.21 -17.78
C PHE A 90 -15.80 -12.59 -17.79
N CYS A 91 -16.17 -13.10 -18.97
CA CYS A 91 -16.78 -14.42 -19.11
C CYS A 91 -15.90 -15.51 -18.47
N LEU A 92 -14.62 -15.54 -18.83
CA LEU A 92 -13.65 -16.48 -18.27
C LEU A 92 -13.42 -16.27 -16.76
N CYS A 93 -13.33 -15.03 -16.29
CA CYS A 93 -13.12 -14.75 -14.88
C CYS A 93 -14.30 -15.20 -14.03
N ARG A 94 -15.53 -15.01 -14.51
CA ARG A 94 -16.74 -15.46 -13.82
C ARG A 94 -16.77 -16.97 -13.60
N GLU A 95 -16.19 -17.74 -14.51
CA GLU A 95 -16.16 -19.21 -14.43
C GLU A 95 -14.94 -19.75 -13.66
N LEU A 96 -13.78 -19.08 -13.75
CA LEU A 96 -12.50 -19.67 -13.38
C LEU A 96 -11.77 -19.00 -12.22
N VAL A 97 -12.10 -17.76 -11.85
CA VAL A 97 -11.39 -17.00 -10.82
C VAL A 97 -12.04 -17.22 -9.46
N ASP A 98 -11.24 -17.48 -8.43
CA ASP A 98 -11.72 -17.83 -7.08
C ASP A 98 -12.10 -16.62 -6.22
N GLY A 99 -11.78 -15.41 -6.70
CA GLY A 99 -12.14 -14.16 -6.05
C GLY A 99 -11.22 -13.00 -6.42
N VAL A 100 -11.52 -11.83 -5.88
CA VAL A 100 -10.73 -10.61 -6.06
C VAL A 100 -10.44 -9.99 -4.69
N VAL A 101 -9.20 -9.52 -4.51
CA VAL A 101 -8.77 -8.74 -3.34
C VAL A 101 -8.62 -7.28 -3.77
N LEU A 102 -9.16 -6.37 -2.96
CA LEU A 102 -8.97 -4.94 -3.15
C LEU A 102 -7.85 -4.44 -2.24
N VAL A 103 -7.01 -3.55 -2.76
CA VAL A 103 -5.93 -2.93 -1.99
C VAL A 103 -5.94 -1.41 -2.12
N SER A 104 -5.43 -0.74 -1.09
CA SER A 104 -5.27 0.72 -1.07
C SER A 104 -3.97 1.14 -1.74
N ARG A 105 -3.86 2.43 -2.08
CA ARG A 105 -2.61 3.01 -2.60
C ARG A 105 -1.46 2.84 -1.61
N ASP A 106 -1.72 2.99 -0.32
CA ASP A 106 -0.71 2.85 0.72
C ASP A 106 -0.15 1.43 0.78
N ALA A 107 -1.01 0.42 0.60
CA ALA A 107 -0.58 -0.97 0.53
C ALA A 107 0.30 -1.22 -0.69
N ILE A 108 -0.07 -0.69 -1.87
CA ILE A 108 0.77 -0.77 -3.07
C ILE A 108 2.14 -0.13 -2.82
N CYS A 109 2.18 1.07 -2.22
CA CYS A 109 3.43 1.76 -1.89
C CYS A 109 4.29 0.96 -0.91
N ALA A 110 3.66 0.37 0.11
CA ALA A 110 4.34 -0.48 1.07
C ALA A 110 5.00 -1.68 0.39
N SER A 111 4.31 -2.37 -0.53
CA SER A 111 4.86 -3.52 -1.24
C SER A 111 5.95 -3.14 -2.27
N ILE A 112 5.87 -1.97 -2.91
CA ILE A 112 7.00 -1.46 -3.72
C ILE A 112 8.24 -1.29 -2.85
N LYS A 113 8.08 -0.70 -1.65
CA LYS A 113 9.17 -0.52 -0.70
C LYS A 113 9.75 -1.85 -0.24
N ASP A 114 8.92 -2.83 0.13
CA ASP A 114 9.38 -4.16 0.54
C ASP A 114 10.17 -4.87 -0.57
N MET A 115 9.66 -4.84 -1.81
CA MET A 115 10.35 -5.43 -2.95
C MET A 115 11.72 -4.77 -3.20
N PHE A 116 11.82 -3.45 -3.05
CA PHE A 116 13.09 -2.75 -3.16
C PHE A 116 14.06 -3.09 -2.02
N GLU A 117 13.57 -3.15 -0.77
CA GLU A 117 14.40 -3.45 0.39
C GLU A 117 14.94 -4.89 0.36
N GLU A 118 14.11 -5.87 -0.03
CA GLU A 118 14.48 -7.29 -0.04
C GLU A 118 15.19 -7.74 -1.31
N LYS A 119 14.73 -7.30 -2.48
CA LYS A 119 15.18 -7.82 -3.79
C LYS A 119 15.91 -6.79 -4.63
N ARG A 120 15.96 -5.52 -4.19
CA ARG A 120 16.54 -4.40 -4.97
C ARG A 120 15.87 -4.21 -6.34
N SER A 121 14.64 -4.69 -6.47
CA SER A 121 13.81 -4.51 -7.67
C SER A 121 12.83 -3.36 -7.45
N ILE A 122 12.71 -2.48 -8.43
CA ILE A 122 11.77 -1.36 -8.41
C ILE A 122 10.57 -1.75 -9.27
N LEU A 123 9.41 -1.89 -8.64
CA LEU A 123 8.15 -2.16 -9.32
C LEU A 123 7.39 -0.86 -9.58
N GLU A 124 6.67 -0.82 -10.68
CA GLU A 124 5.64 0.20 -10.87
C GLU A 124 4.41 -0.14 -10.00
N PRO A 125 3.47 0.81 -9.78
CA PRO A 125 2.29 0.56 -8.95
C PRO A 125 1.44 -0.63 -9.39
N ALA A 126 1.19 -0.81 -10.69
CA ALA A 126 0.49 -1.99 -11.20
C ALA A 126 1.29 -3.29 -10.98
N GLY A 127 2.62 -3.22 -11.11
CA GLY A 127 3.53 -4.34 -10.87
C GLY A 127 3.59 -4.81 -9.42
N ALA A 128 3.39 -3.93 -8.45
CA ALA A 128 3.36 -4.28 -7.03
C ALA A 128 1.98 -4.72 -6.51
N LEU A 129 0.94 -4.56 -7.32
CA LEU A 129 -0.45 -4.77 -6.89
C LEU A 129 -0.72 -6.19 -6.38
N ALA A 130 -0.30 -7.21 -7.13
CA ALA A 130 -0.51 -8.60 -6.73
C ALA A 130 0.24 -8.97 -5.44
N LEU A 131 1.42 -8.36 -5.22
CA LEU A 131 2.17 -8.55 -3.99
C LEU A 131 1.41 -7.98 -2.79
N ALA A 132 0.91 -6.74 -2.90
CA ALA A 132 0.08 -6.11 -1.87
C ALA A 132 -1.17 -6.94 -1.55
N GLY A 133 -1.85 -7.47 -2.58
CA GLY A 133 -3.02 -8.33 -2.40
C GLY A 133 -2.67 -9.65 -1.72
N ALA A 134 -1.54 -10.26 -2.07
CA ALA A 134 -1.07 -11.50 -1.46
C ALA A 134 -0.73 -11.31 0.03
N GLU A 135 -0.04 -10.23 0.38
CA GLU A 135 0.28 -9.85 1.75
C GLU A 135 -0.99 -9.63 2.59
N ALA A 136 -1.94 -8.86 2.04
CA ALA A 136 -3.23 -8.61 2.69
C ALA A 136 -4.02 -9.91 2.92
N TYR A 137 -4.10 -10.78 1.90
CA TYR A 137 -4.78 -12.07 1.98
C TYR A 137 -4.13 -12.99 3.02
N CYS A 138 -2.80 -13.13 3.01
CA CYS A 138 -2.07 -13.95 3.98
C CYS A 138 -2.29 -13.46 5.41
N LYS A 139 -2.27 -12.14 5.62
CA LYS A 139 -2.54 -11.54 6.93
C LYS A 139 -3.98 -11.78 7.39
N TYR A 140 -4.96 -11.58 6.51
CA TYR A 140 -6.37 -11.76 6.83
C TYR A 140 -6.71 -13.20 7.24
N TYR A 141 -6.20 -14.19 6.48
CA TYR A 141 -6.45 -15.61 6.74
C TYR A 141 -5.44 -16.27 7.70
N GLY A 142 -4.44 -15.52 8.19
CA GLY A 142 -3.40 -16.07 9.07
C GLY A 142 -2.59 -17.20 8.45
N LEU A 143 -2.36 -17.16 7.13
CA LEU A 143 -1.72 -18.25 6.39
C LEU A 143 -0.24 -18.40 6.77
N LYS A 144 0.18 -19.64 7.01
CA LYS A 144 1.56 -20.01 7.33
C LYS A 144 1.96 -21.27 6.57
N GLY A 145 3.20 -21.33 6.10
CA GLY A 145 3.78 -22.52 5.45
C GLY A 145 3.07 -22.92 4.14
N LYS A 146 2.45 -21.96 3.44
CA LYS A 146 1.81 -22.17 2.14
C LYS A 146 2.63 -21.49 1.05
N ASN A 147 2.78 -22.19 -0.08
CA ASN A 147 3.39 -21.59 -1.26
C ASN A 147 2.35 -20.73 -1.97
N ILE A 148 2.69 -19.48 -2.22
CA ILE A 148 1.88 -18.54 -2.98
C ILE A 148 2.74 -17.90 -4.07
N VAL A 149 2.11 -17.48 -5.15
CA VAL A 149 2.77 -16.75 -6.25
C VAL A 149 2.06 -15.41 -6.41
N ALA A 150 2.82 -14.32 -6.50
CA ALA A 150 2.30 -13.00 -6.83
C ALA A 150 2.96 -12.52 -8.12
N ILE A 151 2.17 -12.11 -9.11
CA ILE A 151 2.71 -11.68 -10.40
C ILE A 151 3.18 -10.23 -10.32
N THR A 152 4.49 -10.02 -10.47
CA THR A 152 5.08 -8.70 -10.62
C THR A 152 5.05 -8.25 -12.09
N SER A 153 3.96 -7.60 -12.51
CA SER A 153 3.63 -7.42 -13.93
C SER A 153 4.43 -6.36 -14.70
N GLY A 154 5.11 -5.45 -14.01
CA GLY A 154 5.81 -4.35 -14.65
C GLY A 154 6.65 -3.50 -13.70
N ALA A 155 7.53 -2.69 -14.30
CA ALA A 155 8.55 -1.89 -13.61
C ALA A 155 8.76 -0.52 -14.30
N ASN A 156 7.82 -0.07 -15.13
CA ASN A 156 7.96 1.17 -15.88
C ASN A 156 7.51 2.38 -15.02
N MET A 157 8.39 2.81 -14.13
CA MET A 157 8.14 3.91 -13.22
C MET A 157 9.15 5.04 -13.39
N ASN A 158 8.67 6.30 -13.42
CA ASN A 158 9.53 7.49 -13.35
C ASN A 158 9.98 7.75 -11.90
N PHE A 159 11.19 8.28 -11.73
CA PHE A 159 11.77 8.68 -10.45
C PHE A 159 10.90 9.65 -9.65
N ASP A 160 10.15 10.54 -10.31
CA ASP A 160 9.24 11.45 -9.59
C ASP A 160 8.12 10.69 -8.85
N LYS A 161 7.64 9.56 -9.40
CA LYS A 161 6.65 8.70 -8.74
C LYS A 161 7.26 8.00 -7.51
N LEU A 162 8.56 7.69 -7.49
CA LEU A 162 9.22 7.09 -6.32
C LEU A 162 9.10 7.97 -5.07
N ARG A 163 9.18 9.29 -5.23
CA ARG A 163 9.01 10.22 -4.11
C ARG A 163 7.65 10.04 -3.44
N VAL A 164 6.57 10.04 -4.23
CA VAL A 164 5.20 9.82 -3.74
C VAL A 164 5.07 8.45 -3.06
N VAL A 165 5.66 7.41 -3.66
CA VAL A 165 5.71 6.06 -3.06
C VAL A 165 6.38 6.08 -1.69
N THR A 166 7.53 6.75 -1.56
CA THR A 166 8.24 6.83 -0.27
C THR A 166 7.46 7.60 0.79
N GLU A 167 6.77 8.68 0.42
CA GLU A 167 5.94 9.46 1.32
C GLU A 167 4.76 8.62 1.85
N LEU A 168 4.01 7.97 0.95
CA LEU A 168 2.84 7.15 1.30
C LEU A 168 3.20 5.85 2.05
N ALA A 169 4.27 5.16 1.67
CA ALA A 169 4.71 3.94 2.34
C ALA A 169 5.07 4.17 3.81
N ASN A 170 5.61 5.34 4.14
CA ASN A 170 5.97 5.69 5.52
C ASN A 170 4.73 6.02 6.38
N VAL A 171 3.73 6.70 5.80
CA VAL A 171 2.44 7.00 6.46
C VAL A 171 1.69 5.70 6.77
N GLY A 172 1.54 4.80 5.78
CA GLY A 172 0.78 3.55 5.92
C GLY A 172 1.34 2.59 6.98
N ARG A 173 2.64 2.66 7.30
CA ARG A 173 3.26 1.81 8.34
C ARG A 173 3.31 2.44 9.74
N LYS A 174 2.76 3.65 9.94
CA LYS A 174 2.88 4.40 11.21
C LYS A 174 4.34 4.48 11.70
N GLN A 175 5.30 4.57 10.77
CA GLN A 175 6.73 4.54 11.09
C GLN A 175 7.23 5.88 11.63
N GLU A 176 6.50 6.97 11.41
CA GLU A 176 6.84 8.30 11.88
C GLU A 176 5.68 8.91 12.67
N ALA A 177 5.99 9.55 13.79
CA ALA A 177 5.07 10.36 14.56
C ALA A 177 5.29 11.85 14.19
N VAL A 178 4.20 12.58 13.98
CA VAL A 178 4.23 14.04 13.84
C VAL A 178 3.87 14.64 15.18
N LEU A 179 4.73 15.51 15.72
CA LEU A 179 4.58 16.12 17.03
C LEU A 179 4.63 17.64 16.88
N ALA A 180 3.79 18.34 17.62
CA ALA A 180 3.77 19.80 17.66
C ALA A 180 3.96 20.26 19.11
N THR A 181 4.93 21.14 19.36
CA THR A 181 5.16 21.75 20.66
C THR A 181 5.29 23.26 20.54
N ILE A 182 5.07 23.97 21.65
CA ILE A 182 5.25 25.42 21.74
C ILE A 182 6.54 25.69 22.51
N LEU A 183 7.48 26.40 21.87
CA LEU A 183 8.68 26.90 22.52
C LEU A 183 8.49 28.35 22.92
N ALA A 184 8.92 28.69 24.13
CA ALA A 184 9.07 30.08 24.52
C ALA A 184 10.18 30.73 23.68
N GLU A 185 9.96 31.96 23.23
CA GLU A 185 10.97 32.75 22.50
C GLU A 185 11.96 33.38 23.49
N LYS A 186 12.78 32.54 24.14
CA LYS A 186 13.83 32.96 25.07
C LYS A 186 15.16 32.31 24.70
N PRO A 187 16.30 33.01 24.91
CA PRO A 187 17.61 32.41 24.74
C PRO A 187 17.74 31.11 25.54
N GLY A 188 18.10 30.01 24.86
CA GLY A 188 18.26 28.69 25.48
C GLY A 188 17.06 27.75 25.36
N SER A 189 15.87 28.22 24.97
CA SER A 189 14.67 27.37 24.86
C SER A 189 14.82 26.24 23.83
N PHE A 190 15.51 26.49 22.71
CA PHE A 190 15.80 25.43 21.74
C PHE A 190 16.79 24.39 22.28
N LYS A 191 17.77 24.81 23.10
CA LYS A 191 18.71 23.88 23.75
C LYS A 191 17.97 22.96 24.72
N GLN A 192 17.07 23.52 25.53
CA GLN A 192 16.22 22.75 26.45
C GLN A 192 15.35 21.76 25.69
N PHE A 193 14.76 22.17 24.56
CA PHE A 193 14.02 21.27 23.68
C PHE A 193 14.88 20.09 23.19
N CYS A 194 16.09 20.36 22.69
CA CYS A 194 17.00 19.29 22.24
C CYS A 194 17.40 18.33 23.39
N GLU A 195 17.60 18.86 24.60
CA GLU A 195 17.88 18.05 25.79
C GLU A 195 16.69 17.15 26.18
N LEU A 196 15.46 17.67 26.07
CA LEU A 196 14.22 16.94 26.38
C LEU A 196 13.88 15.88 25.33
N VAL A 197 14.05 16.19 24.05
CA VAL A 197 13.84 15.24 22.95
C VAL A 197 14.92 14.15 22.96
N GLY A 198 16.10 14.46 23.50
CA GLY A 198 17.14 13.49 23.76
C GLY A 198 17.59 12.75 22.48
N PRO A 199 17.83 11.43 22.53
CA PRO A 199 18.36 10.68 21.40
C PRO A 199 17.30 10.29 20.35
N MET A 200 16.12 10.93 20.33
CA MET A 200 15.11 10.64 19.32
C MET A 200 15.64 10.94 17.91
N ASN A 201 15.33 10.03 16.98
CA ASN A 201 15.70 10.19 15.58
C ASN A 201 14.69 11.11 14.88
N ILE A 202 14.95 12.42 14.93
CA ILE A 202 14.16 13.46 14.28
C ILE A 202 14.46 13.43 12.78
N THR A 203 13.43 13.20 11.96
CA THR A 203 13.54 13.17 10.50
C THR A 203 13.18 14.50 9.84
N GLU A 204 12.33 15.30 10.50
CA GLU A 204 11.96 16.63 10.03
C GLU A 204 11.77 17.56 11.24
N PHE A 205 12.22 18.80 11.11
CA PHE A 205 12.04 19.83 12.13
C PHE A 205 11.66 21.14 11.47
N LYS A 206 10.50 21.67 11.81
CA LYS A 206 9.98 22.96 11.35
C LYS A 206 9.76 23.87 12.54
N TYR A 207 10.34 25.05 12.47
CA TYR A 207 10.18 26.09 13.46
C TYR A 207 9.54 27.29 12.78
N ARG A 208 8.48 27.82 13.38
CA ARG A 208 7.88 29.09 12.96
C ARG A 208 7.66 29.96 14.19
N CYS A 209 8.30 31.11 14.19
CA CYS A 209 7.99 32.17 15.12
C CYS A 209 6.57 32.67 14.83
N SER A 210 5.66 32.47 15.80
CA SER A 210 4.25 32.88 15.69
C SER A 210 4.04 34.25 16.33
N SER A 211 4.87 34.61 17.32
CA SER A 211 4.89 35.91 18.01
C SER A 211 6.23 36.10 18.75
N ASP A 212 6.50 37.29 19.27
CA ASP A 212 7.67 37.61 20.11
C ASP A 212 7.76 36.81 21.43
N LYS A 213 6.73 36.03 21.77
CA LYS A 213 6.65 35.27 23.03
C LYS A 213 6.71 33.75 22.84
N ALA A 214 6.30 33.26 21.68
CA ALA A 214 6.15 31.84 21.43
C ALA A 214 6.35 31.48 19.96
N ALA A 215 7.04 30.35 19.76
CA ALA A 215 7.16 29.70 18.47
C ALA A 215 6.50 28.33 18.50
N VAL A 216 5.92 27.96 17.36
CA VAL A 216 5.41 26.61 17.14
C VAL A 216 6.52 25.81 16.49
N VAL A 217 6.81 24.66 17.09
CA VAL A 217 7.75 23.68 16.58
C VAL A 217 6.99 22.44 16.20
N LEU A 218 7.15 22.03 14.95
CA LEU A 218 6.52 20.87 14.37
C LEU A 218 7.62 19.93 13.90
N TYR A 219 7.70 18.74 14.46
CA TYR A 219 8.79 17.80 14.20
C TYR A 219 8.28 16.38 13.95
N ARG A 220 8.99 15.65 13.10
CA ARG A 220 8.73 14.24 12.81
C ARG A 220 9.83 13.39 13.42
N SER A 221 9.46 12.29 14.07
CA SER A 221 10.41 11.32 14.58
C SER A 221 10.05 9.91 14.15
N ARG A 222 11.06 9.06 13.88
CA ARG A 222 10.82 7.63 13.64
C ARG A 222 10.40 6.95 14.94
N ALA A 223 9.26 6.26 14.92
CA ALA A 223 8.75 5.53 16.07
C ALA A 223 9.61 4.27 16.33
N SER A 224 10.50 4.34 17.32
CA SER A 224 11.22 3.17 17.84
C SER A 224 10.35 2.44 18.89
N GLY A 225 9.41 1.64 18.43
CA GLY A 225 8.65 0.70 19.27
C GLY A 225 7.41 1.29 19.98
N LYS A 226 6.40 0.43 20.18
CA LYS A 226 5.04 0.75 20.68
C LYS A 226 4.94 1.42 22.07
N LYS A 227 6.05 1.76 22.73
CA LYS A 227 6.07 2.22 24.13
C LYS A 227 6.66 3.62 24.36
N GLN A 228 7.25 4.26 23.36
CA GLN A 228 8.05 5.47 23.62
C GLN A 228 7.30 6.79 23.39
N VAL A 229 6.11 6.76 22.80
CA VAL A 229 5.36 7.98 22.46
C VAL A 229 4.42 8.45 23.60
N CYS A 230 4.13 7.60 24.59
CA CYS A 230 3.14 7.89 25.64
C CYS A 230 3.69 8.27 27.02
N MET A 231 5.00 8.53 27.21
CA MET A 231 5.56 8.55 28.58
C MET A 231 6.46 9.71 28.97
N SER A 232 6.39 10.88 28.34
CA SER A 232 7.19 12.01 28.82
C SER A 232 6.65 13.41 28.57
N TYR A 233 5.34 13.68 28.64
CA TYR A 233 4.86 15.04 28.33
C TYR A 233 3.63 15.44 29.14
N MET A 234 3.85 15.85 30.40
CA MET A 234 2.83 16.42 31.28
C MET A 234 3.12 17.89 31.68
N GLU A 235 4.10 18.56 31.06
CA GLU A 235 4.46 19.95 31.39
C GLU A 235 4.26 20.98 30.26
N PHE A 236 3.87 20.55 29.06
CA PHE A 236 3.44 21.42 27.98
C PHE A 236 2.19 20.81 27.36
N ASP A 237 1.16 21.63 27.08
CA ASP A 237 -0.07 21.23 26.38
C ASP A 237 0.29 20.63 25.02
N LEU A 238 0.55 19.32 25.00
CA LEU A 238 0.98 18.56 23.85
C LEU A 238 -0.23 17.78 23.34
N ILE A 239 -0.80 18.25 22.23
CA ILE A 239 -1.89 17.55 21.55
C ILE A 239 -1.28 16.37 20.80
N PHE A 240 -1.66 15.17 21.22
CA PHE A 240 -1.30 13.92 20.56
C PHE A 240 -2.42 13.52 19.61
N ASP A 241 -2.12 13.35 18.31
CA ASP A 241 -3.07 12.80 17.35
C ASP A 241 -2.46 11.62 16.58
N PRO A 242 -2.87 10.38 16.88
CA PRO A 242 -2.53 9.22 16.11
C PRO A 242 -3.60 8.98 15.03
N VAL A 243 -3.55 9.76 13.95
CA VAL A 243 -4.28 9.51 12.70
C VAL A 243 -5.78 9.84 12.75
N GLU A 244 -6.17 11.11 12.59
CA GLU A 244 -7.34 11.53 11.79
C GLU A 244 -7.29 13.04 11.47
N GLU A 245 -7.95 13.48 10.39
CA GLU A 245 -8.11 14.90 10.05
C GLU A 245 -8.82 15.64 11.21
N ILE A 246 -8.46 16.90 11.52
CA ILE A 246 -9.40 18.04 11.70
C ILE A 246 -8.72 19.38 12.02
N VAL A 247 -9.41 20.41 11.52
CA VAL A 247 -9.39 21.87 11.75
C VAL A 247 -8.93 22.32 13.15
N VAL A 248 -7.99 23.25 13.18
CA VAL A 248 -7.59 23.98 14.39
C VAL A 248 -8.59 25.10 14.66
N GLU A 249 -9.44 24.97 15.68
CA GLU A 249 -10.10 26.11 16.32
C GLU A 249 -9.15 26.69 17.37
N ILE A 250 -8.69 27.92 17.13
CA ILE A 250 -7.91 28.69 18.10
C ILE A 250 -8.91 29.34 19.06
N MET A 251 -9.11 28.77 20.25
CA MET A 251 -9.74 29.51 21.34
C MET A 251 -8.70 30.41 22.02
N GLY A 252 -9.04 31.68 22.15
CA GLY A 252 -8.18 32.75 22.70
C GLY A 252 -8.08 32.78 24.21
#